data_AF-A0A938QV52-F1
#
_entry.id   AF-A0A938QV52-F1
#
_cell.length_a   1.000
_cell.length_b   1.000
_cell.length_c   1.000
_cell.angle_alpha   90.00
_cell.angle_beta   90.00
_cell.angle_gamma   90.00
#
_symmetry.space_group_name_H-M   'P 1'
#
loop_
_entity.id
_entity.type
_entity.pdbx_description
1 polymer ?
#
loop_
_entity_poly.entity_id
_entity_poly.type
_entity_poly.pdbx_seq_one_letter_code
_entity_poly.pdbx_strand_id
1 'polypeptide(L)'
;MTRSLPLAVALTVASVVGQPVAASPLSNAGATVAADSVGVATAAEGVVVAQAAPAGTRQMTYIGFKNSPTQSRVFARLNDGAEFAVKKEGDNLIVLELKNATIPLRNNRNHLDTTFFDSPVKMITPSEVEDATPTIRITIEMKSAVPYEAKLEGREIAIYFKK
;
A
#
# COMPACT_ATOMS: atom_id res chain seq x y z
N MET A 1 -58.63 4.61 -33.55
CA MET A 1 -58.40 4.63 -35.01
C MET A 1 -57.34 5.70 -35.28
N THR A 2 -56.05 5.32 -35.39
CA THR A 2 -55.29 5.13 -36.66
C THR A 2 -55.30 6.42 -37.51
N ARG A 3 -54.20 7.05 -37.95
CA ARG A 3 -52.85 6.61 -38.37
C ARG A 3 -51.99 7.90 -38.53
N SER A 4 -50.76 7.95 -38.02
CA SER A 4 -49.50 7.55 -38.69
C SER A 4 -49.02 8.56 -39.74
N LEU A 5 -47.96 9.32 -39.37
CA LEU A 5 -47.00 9.95 -40.28
C LEU A 5 -45.75 9.07 -40.35
N PRO A 6 -45.16 8.88 -41.55
CA PRO A 6 -43.72 8.66 -41.64
C PRO A 6 -43.08 9.59 -42.67
N LEU A 7 -42.10 10.39 -42.24
CA LEU A 7 -41.11 11.00 -43.13
C LEU A 7 -39.82 10.18 -42.98
N ALA A 8 -39.49 9.46 -44.05
CA ALA A 8 -38.32 8.62 -44.17
C ALA A 8 -37.08 9.48 -44.46
N VAL A 9 -36.08 9.41 -43.59
CA VAL A 9 -34.70 9.80 -43.90
C VAL A 9 -33.89 8.52 -43.95
N ALA A 10 -33.50 8.13 -45.15
CA ALA A 10 -32.60 7.02 -45.41
C ALA A 10 -31.16 7.50 -45.20
N LEU A 11 -30.46 6.97 -44.19
CA LEU A 11 -29.01 7.06 -44.08
C LEU A 11 -28.45 5.66 -44.32
N THR A 12 -27.75 5.52 -45.44
CA THR A 12 -27.12 4.28 -45.88
C THR A 12 -25.85 3.99 -45.05
N VAL A 13 -25.68 2.71 -44.78
CA VAL A 13 -24.74 2.03 -43.89
C VAL A 13 -23.35 1.89 -44.52
N ALA A 14 -22.29 1.95 -43.70
CA ALA A 14 -21.03 1.25 -43.98
C ALA A 14 -20.58 0.49 -42.72
N SER A 15 -20.90 -0.80 -42.69
CA SER A 15 -20.37 -1.79 -41.75
C SER A 15 -18.93 -2.13 -42.12
N VAL A 16 -18.07 -2.35 -41.12
CA VAL A 16 -16.82 -3.11 -41.30
C VAL A 16 -16.80 -4.26 -40.28
N VAL A 17 -16.82 -5.49 -40.79
CA VAL A 17 -16.74 -6.75 -40.02
C VAL A 17 -15.80 -7.71 -40.76
N GLY A 18 -14.82 -8.27 -40.03
CA GLY A 18 -14.16 -9.59 -40.23
C GLY A 18 -13.03 -9.68 -41.30
N GLN A 19 -11.74 -9.84 -40.94
CA GLN A 19 -10.98 -11.09 -40.60
C GLN A 19 -10.40 -11.83 -41.85
N PRO A 20 -9.42 -12.79 -41.79
CA PRO A 20 -8.31 -13.09 -40.85
C PRO A 20 -6.96 -13.58 -41.52
N VAL A 21 -5.99 -14.03 -40.69
CA VAL A 21 -4.92 -15.08 -40.88
C VAL A 21 -3.48 -14.70 -41.34
N ALA A 22 -2.51 -14.96 -40.44
CA ALA A 22 -1.27 -15.78 -40.58
C ALA A 22 -0.17 -15.23 -39.62
N ALA A 23 0.01 -15.73 -38.39
CA ALA A 23 0.66 -16.98 -37.98
C ALA A 23 2.11 -17.16 -38.50
N SER A 24 3.08 -16.92 -37.61
CA SER A 24 4.31 -17.74 -37.49
C SER A 24 4.94 -17.59 -36.09
N PRO A 25 5.61 -18.64 -35.59
CA PRO A 25 5.68 -18.98 -34.15
C PRO A 25 7.12 -19.03 -33.57
N LEU A 26 7.21 -19.44 -32.29
CA LEU A 26 8.39 -19.84 -31.48
C LEU A 26 9.07 -18.68 -30.71
N SER A 27 9.51 -18.80 -29.46
CA SER A 27 9.54 -19.90 -28.49
C SER A 27 9.97 -19.32 -27.12
N ASN A 28 9.55 -19.99 -26.06
CA ASN A 28 9.81 -19.71 -24.65
C ASN A 28 11.29 -19.39 -24.32
N ALA A 29 11.48 -18.37 -23.48
CA ALA A 29 12.55 -18.33 -22.50
C ALA A 29 11.94 -17.81 -21.20
N GLY A 30 11.92 -18.67 -20.18
CA GLY A 30 11.34 -18.38 -18.89
C GLY A 30 12.06 -17.24 -18.18
N ALA A 31 11.28 -16.35 -17.60
CA ALA A 31 11.67 -15.59 -16.42
C ALA A 31 10.57 -15.78 -15.38
N THR A 32 10.54 -16.96 -14.80
CA THR A 32 10.08 -17.15 -13.42
C THR A 32 10.98 -16.29 -12.54
N VAL A 33 10.50 -15.15 -12.07
CA VAL A 33 11.09 -14.50 -10.90
C VAL A 33 10.02 -13.76 -10.11
N ALA A 34 9.72 -14.37 -8.97
CA ALA A 34 9.23 -13.77 -7.74
C ALA A 34 7.90 -13.01 -7.84
N ALA A 35 6.82 -13.75 -7.57
CA ALA A 35 5.80 -13.25 -6.67
C ALA A 35 6.52 -12.78 -5.39
N ASP A 36 6.74 -11.47 -5.30
CA ASP A 36 7.41 -10.80 -4.20
C ASP A 36 6.54 -10.89 -2.96
N SER A 37 6.81 -11.92 -2.16
CA SER A 37 6.60 -12.06 -0.73
C SER A 37 5.35 -11.38 -0.15
N VAL A 38 4.16 -11.93 -0.43
CA VAL A 38 2.97 -11.61 0.36
C VAL A 38 3.08 -12.35 1.70
N GLY A 39 3.66 -11.66 2.69
CA GLY A 39 3.59 -12.09 4.09
C GLY A 39 2.19 -11.90 4.64
N VAL A 40 1.30 -12.88 4.44
CA VAL A 40 0.01 -12.91 5.14
C VAL A 40 0.26 -13.40 6.56
N ALA A 41 0.51 -12.48 7.49
CA ALA A 41 0.58 -12.79 8.91
C ALA A 41 -0.73 -12.38 9.60
N THR A 42 -1.50 -13.38 10.03
CA THR A 42 -2.68 -13.16 10.85
C THR A 42 -2.24 -13.16 12.31
N ALA A 43 -2.19 -11.99 12.93
CA ALA A 43 -2.22 -11.76 14.38
C ALA A 43 -1.49 -12.78 15.28
N ALA A 44 -0.17 -12.92 15.15
CA ALA A 44 0.69 -13.38 16.25
C ALA A 44 2.16 -13.10 15.89
N GLU A 45 2.83 -12.33 16.76
CA GLU A 45 4.28 -12.05 16.78
C GLU A 45 4.94 -11.36 15.57
N GLY A 46 5.55 -10.22 15.88
CA GLY A 46 6.66 -9.56 15.16
C GLY A 46 6.85 -9.91 13.69
N VAL A 47 6.19 -9.18 12.78
CA VAL A 47 6.45 -9.34 11.35
C VAL A 47 7.71 -8.56 11.01
N VAL A 48 8.81 -9.27 10.76
CA VAL A 48 10.02 -8.73 10.15
C VAL A 48 9.99 -9.01 8.65
N VAL A 49 9.85 -7.96 7.85
CA VAL A 49 10.03 -8.07 6.40
C VAL A 49 11.33 -7.38 6.06
N ALA A 50 12.32 -8.18 5.67
CA ALA A 50 13.64 -7.71 5.30
C ALA A 50 13.80 -7.79 3.78
N GLN A 51 13.81 -6.64 3.12
CA GLN A 51 14.35 -6.52 1.77
C GLN A 51 15.84 -6.16 1.89
N ALA A 52 16.70 -6.84 1.13
CA ALA A 52 18.12 -6.47 1.02
C ALA A 52 18.22 -5.00 0.59
N ALA A 53 18.70 -4.18 1.51
CA ALA A 53 18.69 -2.74 1.37
C ALA A 53 20.04 -2.30 0.74
N PRO A 54 20.07 -1.54 -0.37
CA PRO A 54 21.32 -0.99 -0.95
C PRO A 54 22.11 -0.12 0.05
N ALA A 55 23.40 0.11 -0.16
CA ALA A 55 24.20 0.91 0.78
C ALA A 55 23.65 2.35 0.94
N GLY A 56 23.64 2.88 2.17
CA GLY A 56 23.22 4.27 2.49
C GLY A 56 22.10 4.38 3.51
N THR A 57 21.74 5.59 3.93
CA THR A 57 20.63 5.84 4.86
C THR A 57 19.33 6.07 4.08
N ARG A 58 18.22 5.45 4.52
CA ARG A 58 16.91 5.61 3.91
C ARG A 58 16.25 6.90 4.38
N GLN A 59 15.39 7.43 3.53
CA GLN A 59 14.63 8.64 3.82
C GLN A 59 13.14 8.35 3.65
N MET A 60 12.36 8.58 4.71
CA MET A 60 10.91 8.54 4.62
C MET A 60 10.39 9.82 3.97
N THR A 61 10.09 9.70 2.68
CA THR A 61 9.63 10.81 1.83
C THR A 61 8.17 11.17 2.07
N TYR A 62 7.35 10.22 2.53
CA TYR A 62 5.95 10.45 2.78
C TYR A 62 5.42 9.48 3.83
N ILE A 63 4.49 9.96 4.66
CA ILE A 63 3.66 9.15 5.54
C ILE A 63 2.20 9.55 5.32
N GLY A 64 1.31 8.57 5.31
CA GLY A 64 -0.09 8.84 5.04
C GLY A 64 -1.05 7.81 5.62
N PHE A 65 -2.31 8.20 5.58
CA PHE A 65 -3.46 7.40 5.98
C PHE A 65 -4.50 7.44 4.87
N LYS A 66 -5.05 6.27 4.54
CA LYS A 66 -6.19 6.13 3.62
C LYS A 66 -7.27 5.29 4.27
N ASN A 67 -8.46 5.84 4.35
CA ASN A 67 -9.64 5.13 4.80
C ASN A 67 -10.41 4.56 3.61
N SER A 68 -10.77 3.28 3.64
CA SER A 68 -11.64 2.63 2.65
C SER A 68 -12.86 2.00 3.35
N PRO A 69 -13.91 1.61 2.62
CA PRO A 69 -15.10 1.02 3.25
C PRO A 69 -14.81 -0.26 4.05
N THR A 70 -13.86 -1.09 3.59
CA THR A 70 -13.58 -2.41 4.19
C THR A 70 -12.32 -2.45 5.05
N GLN A 71 -11.42 -1.47 4.92
CA GLN A 71 -10.13 -1.46 5.60
C GLN A 71 -9.55 -0.05 5.70
N SER A 72 -8.60 0.14 6.62
CA SER A 72 -7.80 1.35 6.72
C SER A 72 -6.34 1.05 6.43
N ARG A 73 -5.65 1.93 5.69
CA ARG A 73 -4.25 1.76 5.30
C ARG A 73 -3.41 2.89 5.90
N VAL A 74 -2.41 2.52 6.69
CA VAL A 74 -1.31 3.41 7.07
C VAL A 74 -0.13 3.07 6.17
N PHE A 75 0.55 4.05 5.62
CA PHE A 75 1.68 3.77 4.74
C PHE A 75 2.82 4.77 4.88
N ALA A 76 4.04 4.26 4.74
CA ALA A 76 5.28 5.02 4.75
C ALA A 76 6.04 4.76 3.45
N ARG A 77 6.29 5.81 2.68
CA ARG A 77 7.02 5.74 1.43
C ARG A 77 8.46 6.17 1.63
N LEU A 78 9.38 5.32 1.20
CA LEU A 78 10.81 5.56 1.28
C LEU A 78 11.40 5.90 -0.09
N ASN A 79 12.57 6.51 -0.10
CA ASN A 79 13.36 6.74 -1.31
C ASN A 79 13.83 5.41 -1.94
N ASP A 80 14.07 4.40 -1.10
CA ASP A 80 14.54 3.06 -1.47
C ASP A 80 13.95 1.99 -0.53
N GLY A 81 14.18 0.71 -0.84
CA GLY A 81 13.80 -0.40 0.03
C GLY A 81 14.42 -0.30 1.42
N ALA A 82 13.63 -0.63 2.44
CA ALA A 82 14.03 -0.63 3.84
C ALA A 82 13.66 -1.95 4.52
N GLU A 83 14.50 -2.38 5.45
CA GLU A 83 14.15 -3.42 6.40
C GLU A 83 13.21 -2.84 7.46
N PHE A 84 12.11 -3.53 7.73
CA PHE A 84 11.17 -3.10 8.75
C PHE A 84 10.70 -4.25 9.65
N ALA A 85 10.32 -3.86 10.86
CA ALA A 85 9.71 -4.72 11.85
C ALA A 85 8.39 -4.10 12.32
N VAL A 86 7.34 -4.91 12.40
CA VAL A 86 6.06 -4.52 13.01
C VAL A 86 5.91 -5.28 14.31
N LYS A 87 5.83 -4.54 15.42
CA LYS A 87 5.63 -5.07 16.76
C LYS A 87 4.28 -4.61 17.29
N LYS A 88 3.63 -5.48 18.06
CA LYS A 88 2.45 -5.12 18.84
C LYS A 88 2.88 -4.85 20.28
N GLU A 89 2.65 -3.65 20.78
CA GLU A 89 3.01 -3.23 22.13
C GLU A 89 1.75 -3.04 23.00
N GLY A 90 1.24 -4.12 23.58
CA GLY A 90 -0.06 -4.10 24.24
C GLY A 90 -1.22 -4.22 23.24
N ASP A 91 -2.46 -4.00 23.68
CA ASP A 91 -3.62 -4.43 22.88
C ASP A 91 -3.93 -3.53 21.69
N ASN A 92 -3.71 -2.23 21.84
CA ASN A 92 -4.15 -1.19 20.91
C ASN A 92 -2.99 -0.35 20.34
N LEU A 93 -1.76 -0.83 20.41
CA LEU A 93 -0.59 -0.10 19.92
C LEU A 93 0.23 -0.99 19.00
N ILE A 94 0.45 -0.50 17.78
CA ILE A 94 1.35 -1.11 16.81
C ILE A 94 2.54 -0.18 16.61
N VAL A 95 3.74 -0.74 16.62
CA VAL A 95 4.98 -0.01 16.40
C VAL A 95 5.63 -0.57 15.15
N LEU A 96 5.76 0.28 14.13
CA LEU A 96 6.55 0.00 12.94
C LEU A 96 7.93 0.62 13.10
N GLU A 97 8.95 -0.21 13.10
CA GLU A 97 10.36 0.20 13.15
C GLU A 97 10.97 0.08 11.75
N LEU A 98 11.56 1.16 11.25
CA LEU A 98 12.31 1.20 9.99
C LEU A 98 13.79 1.37 10.33
N LYS A 99 14.59 0.35 10.05
CA LYS A 99 16.02 0.38 10.36
C LYS A 99 16.79 1.22 9.34
N ASN A 100 17.82 1.93 9.82
CA ASN A 100 18.71 2.74 8.98
C ASN A 100 17.93 3.74 8.11
N ALA A 101 16.96 4.42 8.72
CA ALA A 101 16.03 5.35 8.06
C ALA A 101 15.91 6.65 8.85
N THR A 102 15.64 7.75 8.13
CA THR A 102 15.54 9.12 8.66
C THR A 102 14.33 9.85 8.10
N ILE A 103 13.84 10.88 8.80
CA ILE A 103 12.71 11.71 8.34
C ILE A 103 13.22 13.10 7.96
N PRO A 104 13.65 13.33 6.69
CA PRO A 104 14.26 14.60 6.30
C PRO A 104 13.26 15.77 6.28
N LEU A 105 11.99 15.49 5.99
CA LEU A 105 10.95 16.51 5.92
C LEU A 105 10.29 16.69 7.28
N ARG A 106 10.40 17.89 7.86
CA ARG A 106 9.76 18.24 9.14
C ARG A 106 8.26 17.92 9.15
N ASN A 107 7.56 18.13 8.03
CA ASN A 107 6.12 17.86 7.95
C ASN A 107 5.77 16.38 8.17
N ASN A 108 6.65 15.47 7.77
CA ASN A 108 6.45 14.02 7.94
C ASN A 108 6.68 13.55 9.38
N ARG A 109 7.11 14.44 10.28
CA ARG A 109 7.23 14.17 11.73
C ARG A 109 5.96 14.56 12.49
N ASN A 110 4.99 15.20 11.83
CA ASN A 110 3.72 15.54 12.47
C ASN A 110 2.88 14.28 12.66
N HIS A 111 2.14 14.22 13.77
CA HIS A 111 1.17 13.16 13.98
C HIS A 111 -0.03 13.33 13.05
N LEU A 112 -0.65 12.22 12.69
CA LEU A 112 -1.89 12.19 11.91
C LEU A 112 -3.01 11.72 12.84
N ASP A 113 -3.94 12.63 13.15
CA ASP A 113 -5.14 12.30 13.90
C ASP A 113 -6.21 11.75 12.96
N THR A 114 -6.62 10.50 13.20
CA THR A 114 -7.63 9.80 12.41
C THR A 114 -8.91 9.53 13.21
N THR A 115 -9.11 10.23 14.33
CA THR A 115 -10.22 9.99 15.26
C THR A 115 -11.59 10.17 14.62
N PHE A 116 -11.75 11.17 13.74
CA PHE A 116 -13.03 11.48 13.08
C PHE A 116 -13.35 10.56 11.90
N PHE A 117 -12.41 9.70 11.49
CA PHE A 117 -12.67 8.72 10.45
C PHE A 117 -13.31 7.48 11.07
N ASP A 118 -14.26 6.90 10.35
CA ASP A 118 -14.69 5.52 10.58
C ASP A 118 -13.51 4.60 10.27
N SER A 119 -12.67 4.33 11.26
CA SER A 119 -11.41 3.61 11.17
C SER A 119 -11.02 3.11 12.55
N PRO A 120 -10.42 1.90 12.66
CA PRO A 120 -9.87 1.40 13.91
C PRO A 120 -8.60 2.14 14.32
N VAL A 121 -7.97 2.90 13.42
CA VAL A 121 -6.79 3.73 13.74
C VAL A 121 -7.24 5.05 14.37
N LYS A 122 -6.58 5.44 15.46
CA LYS A 122 -6.82 6.67 16.21
C LYS A 122 -5.78 7.73 15.89
N MET A 123 -4.51 7.37 16.03
CA MET A 123 -3.38 8.31 15.93
C MET A 123 -2.19 7.60 15.29
N ILE A 124 -1.47 8.31 14.43
CA ILE A 124 -0.22 7.83 13.81
C ILE A 124 0.85 8.86 14.14
N THR A 125 1.86 8.45 14.91
CA THR A 125 2.93 9.32 15.38
C THR A 125 4.27 8.81 14.88
N PRO A 126 4.82 9.41 13.81
CA PRO A 126 6.19 9.14 13.38
C PRO A 126 7.20 9.85 14.29
N SER A 127 8.18 9.11 14.79
CA SER A 127 9.32 9.64 15.51
C SER A 127 10.62 9.06 14.96
N GLU A 128 11.71 9.80 15.15
CA GLU A 128 13.04 9.39 14.76
C GLU A 128 13.85 9.17 16.04
N VAL A 129 14.49 8.01 16.15
CA VAL A 129 15.35 7.63 17.26
C VAL A 129 16.78 7.71 16.76
N GLU A 130 17.53 8.67 17.27
CA GLU A 130 18.94 8.89 16.96
C GLU A 130 19.81 8.03 17.89
N ASP A 131 19.93 6.74 17.55
CA ASP A 131 20.89 5.81 18.15
C ASP A 131 22.16 5.70 17.28
N ALA A 132 22.97 4.66 17.50
CA ALA A 132 24.12 4.33 16.64
C ALA A 132 23.73 4.09 15.17
N THR A 133 22.47 3.71 14.90
CA THR A 133 21.89 3.65 13.56
C THR A 133 20.54 4.36 13.59
N PRO A 134 20.31 5.37 12.73
CA PRO A 134 19.07 6.13 12.75
C PRO A 134 17.91 5.18 12.44
N THR A 135 16.90 5.21 13.31
CA THR A 135 15.74 4.33 13.20
C THR A 135 14.47 5.17 13.28
N ILE A 136 13.56 4.97 12.34
CA ILE A 136 12.24 5.59 12.42
C ILE A 136 11.33 4.64 13.20
N ARG A 137 10.62 5.19 14.18
CA ARG A 137 9.58 4.49 14.93
C ARG A 137 8.24 5.16 14.61
N ILE A 138 7.33 4.42 13.98
CA ILE A 138 5.98 4.88 13.69
C ILE A 138 5.05 4.18 14.66
N THR A 139 4.53 4.94 15.61
CA THR A 139 3.58 4.46 16.61
C THR A 139 2.16 4.65 16.08
N ILE A 140 1.39 3.58 16.02
CA ILE A 140 0.01 3.56 15.53
C ILE A 140 -0.89 3.16 16.69
N GLU A 141 -1.61 4.12 17.23
CA GLU A 141 -2.65 3.89 18.23
C GLU A 141 -3.95 3.47 17.55
N MET A 142 -4.57 2.42 18.05
CA MET A 142 -5.87 1.91 17.62
C MET A 142 -6.95 2.27 18.63
N LYS A 143 -8.18 2.49 18.16
CA LYS A 143 -9.39 2.65 18.98
C LYS A 143 -9.85 1.31 19.55
N SER A 144 -9.63 0.24 18.78
CA SER A 144 -9.95 -1.14 19.13
C SER A 144 -8.93 -2.09 18.52
N ALA A 145 -8.69 -3.22 19.20
CA ALA A 145 -7.79 -4.25 18.72
C ALA A 145 -8.41 -4.95 17.50
N VAL A 146 -7.84 -4.71 16.32
CA VAL A 146 -8.26 -5.35 15.07
C VAL A 146 -7.12 -6.12 14.43
N PRO A 147 -7.42 -7.15 13.62
CA PRO A 147 -6.40 -7.79 12.80
C PRO A 147 -5.77 -6.80 11.83
N TYR A 148 -4.46 -6.89 11.67
CA TYR A 148 -3.69 -6.10 10.72
C TYR A 148 -2.79 -6.98 9.86
N GLU A 149 -2.40 -6.46 8.69
CA GLU A 149 -1.48 -7.10 7.75
C GLU A 149 -0.48 -6.05 7.27
N ALA A 150 0.82 -6.38 7.31
CA ALA A 150 1.88 -5.50 6.83
C ALA A 150 2.43 -6.02 5.50
N LYS A 151 2.61 -5.12 4.53
CA LYS A 151 3.11 -5.44 3.18
C LYS A 151 4.18 -4.45 2.76
N LEU A 152 5.17 -4.97 2.04
CA LEU A 152 6.07 -4.15 1.24
C LEU A 152 5.52 -4.07 -0.18
N GLU A 153 5.20 -2.88 -0.65
CA GLU A 153 4.71 -2.59 -1.99
C GLU A 153 5.76 -1.72 -2.72
N GLY A 154 6.79 -2.37 -3.24
CA GLY A 154 7.92 -1.71 -3.90
C GLY A 154 8.78 -0.89 -2.92
N ARG A 155 8.48 0.41 -2.79
CA ARG A 155 9.16 1.35 -1.87
C ARG A 155 8.25 1.89 -0.78
N GLU A 156 7.06 1.31 -0.66
CA GLU A 156 6.07 1.70 0.31
C GLU A 156 5.82 0.55 1.27
N ILE A 157 5.88 0.84 2.57
CA ILE A 157 5.49 -0.10 3.60
C ILE A 157 4.07 0.27 4.01
N ALA A 158 3.14 -0.65 3.80
CA ALA A 158 1.73 -0.45 4.07
C ALA A 158 1.25 -1.40 5.16
N ILE A 159 0.53 -0.87 6.15
CA ILE A 159 -0.16 -1.65 7.17
C ILE A 159 -1.65 -1.47 6.96
N TYR A 160 -2.32 -2.58 6.74
CA TYR A 160 -3.75 -2.69 6.51
C TYR A 160 -4.44 -3.13 7.80
N PHE A 161 -5.44 -2.38 8.22
CA PHE A 161 -6.26 -2.67 9.40
C PHE A 161 -7.67 -3.03 8.94
N LYS A 162 -8.16 -4.21 9.35
CA LYS A 162 -9.53 -4.64 9.07
C LYS A 162 -10.52 -3.85 9.91
N LYS A 163 -11.70 -3.59 9.34
CA LYS A 163 -12.84 -2.97 10.01
C LYS A 163 -13.88 -4.02 10.40
#